data_AF-A0A0D0BSZ6-F1
#
_entry.id   AF-A0A0D0BSZ6-F1
#
_cell.length_a   1.000
_cell.length_b   1.000
_cell.length_c   1.000
_cell.angle_alpha   90.00
_cell.angle_beta   90.00
_cell.angle_gamma   90.00
#
_symmetry.space_group_name_H-M   'P 1'
#
loop_
_entity.id
_entity.type
_entity.pdbx_description
1 polymer ?
#
loop_
_entity_poly.entity_id
_entity_poly.type
_entity_poly.pdbx_seq_one_letter_code
_entity_poly.pdbx_strand_id
1 'polypeptide(L)'
;ETNAWLKPEEEMVVAYCIKLAIRAFPLNHRVLKTHVDSILNTRIGASFPKEGVGKSWTQRFLERHSDCLGRYWSTSLDTACGCAVNENTHQEWCKLFKDIL
;
A
#
# COMPACT_ATOMS: atom_id res chain seq x y z
N GLU A 1 2.26 23.53 -4.42
CA GLU A 1 0.81 23.33 -4.21
C GLU A 1 0.61 22.18 -3.23
N THR A 2 0.06 22.49 -2.06
CA THR A 2 -0.07 21.54 -0.94
C THR A 2 -1.43 20.87 -1.06
N ASN A 3 -1.47 19.60 -1.45
CA ASN A 3 -2.70 18.78 -1.49
C ASN A 3 -3.26 18.61 -0.06
N ALA A 4 -3.91 19.64 0.47
CA ALA A 4 -4.40 19.71 1.85
C ALA A 4 -5.63 18.83 2.12
N TRP A 5 -6.21 18.24 1.08
CA TRP A 5 -7.43 17.43 1.11
C TRP A 5 -7.22 15.97 1.53
N LEU A 6 -5.96 15.57 1.80
CA LEU A 6 -5.58 14.17 2.03
C LEU A 6 -4.92 13.89 3.38
N LYS A 7 -4.78 14.89 4.27
CA LYS A 7 -4.01 14.74 5.52
C LYS A 7 -4.49 13.59 6.44
N PRO A 8 -5.80 13.42 6.72
CA PRO A 8 -6.25 12.30 7.56
C PRO A 8 -6.23 10.96 6.80
N GLU A 9 -6.38 10.95 5.47
CA GLU A 9 -6.35 9.72 4.67
C GLU A 9 -4.92 9.23 4.44
N GLU A 10 -3.95 10.14 4.37
CA GLU A 10 -2.54 9.82 4.19
C GLU A 10 -2.06 8.86 5.30
N GLU A 11 -2.48 9.07 6.54
CA GLU A 11 -2.19 8.16 7.65
C GLU A 11 -2.87 6.79 7.50
N MET A 12 -4.12 6.75 7.04
CA MET A 12 -4.81 5.48 6.78
C MET A 12 -4.15 4.69 5.65
N VAL A 13 -3.73 5.37 4.59
CA VAL A 13 -3.04 4.75 3.45
C VAL A 13 -1.65 4.27 3.89
N VAL A 14 -0.93 5.04 4.71
CA VAL A 14 0.34 4.61 5.31
C VAL A 14 0.12 3.37 6.19
N ALA A 15 -0.90 3.34 7.05
CA ALA A 15 -1.20 2.18 7.88
C ALA A 15 -1.55 0.93 7.04
N TYR A 16 -2.28 1.10 5.94
CA TYR A 16 -2.53 0.03 4.97
C TYR A 16 -1.24 -0.45 4.31
N CYS A 17 -0.38 0.46 3.84
CA CYS A 17 0.92 0.13 3.27
C CYS A 17 1.84 -0.59 4.28
N ILE A 18 1.82 -0.22 5.56
CA ILE A 18 2.55 -0.93 6.62
C ILE A 18 2.01 -2.35 6.81
N LYS A 19 0.69 -2.56 6.79
CA LYS A 19 0.11 -3.91 6.85
C LYS A 19 0.52 -4.78 5.66
N LEU A 20 0.59 -4.20 4.46
CA LEU A 20 1.12 -4.90 3.28
C LEU A 20 2.62 -5.20 3.42
N ALA A 21 3.39 -4.22 3.92
CA ALA A 21 4.81 -4.35 4.14
C ALA A 21 5.12 -5.49 5.12
N ILE A 22 4.44 -5.56 6.27
CA ILE A 22 4.59 -6.64 7.27
C ILE A 22 4.29 -8.03 6.69
N ARG A 23 3.41 -8.10 5.68
CA ARG A 23 3.04 -9.36 5.01
C ARG A 23 3.95 -9.68 3.81
N ALA A 24 5.00 -8.90 3.59
CA ALA A 24 5.89 -8.98 2.43
C ALA A 24 5.16 -8.91 1.08
N PHE A 25 4.00 -8.23 1.00
CA PHE A 25 3.29 -8.10 -0.27
C PHE A 25 3.87 -6.97 -1.09
N PRO A 26 4.36 -7.20 -2.32
CA PRO A 26 4.96 -6.13 -3.11
C PRO A 26 3.96 -4.99 -3.33
N LEU A 27 4.36 -3.77 -2.97
CA LEU A 27 3.52 -2.60 -3.15
C LEU A 27 3.45 -2.25 -4.64
N ASN A 28 2.34 -2.60 -5.28
CA ASN A 28 2.12 -2.28 -6.68
C ASN A 28 1.47 -0.91 -6.80
N HIS A 29 2.05 0.01 -7.59
CA HIS A 29 1.47 1.34 -7.87
C HIS A 29 0.01 1.26 -8.30
N ARG A 30 -0.36 0.21 -9.05
CA ARG A 30 -1.74 -0.01 -9.49
C ARG A 30 -2.67 -0.30 -8.32
N VAL A 31 -2.26 -1.19 -7.42
CA VAL A 31 -3.04 -1.59 -6.24
C VAL A 31 -3.18 -0.42 -5.27
N LEU A 32 -2.08 0.32 -5.03
CA LEU A 32 -2.10 1.53 -4.21
C LEU A 32 -3.09 2.56 -4.77
N LYS A 33 -3.03 2.81 -6.09
CA LYS A 33 -3.97 3.71 -6.76
C LYS A 33 -5.41 3.24 -6.57
N THR A 34 -5.74 1.98 -6.88
CA THR A 34 -7.11 1.46 -6.77
C THR A 34 -7.64 1.56 -5.33
N HIS A 35 -6.82 1.25 -4.33
CA HIS A 35 -7.24 1.31 -2.94
C HIS A 35 -7.49 2.75 -2.48
N VAL A 36 -6.58 3.68 -2.83
CA VAL A 36 -6.72 5.11 -2.52
C VAL A 36 -7.92 5.71 -3.24
N ASP A 37 -8.12 5.37 -4.52
CA ASP A 37 -9.28 5.79 -5.30
C ASP A 37 -10.58 5.31 -4.66
N SER A 38 -10.63 4.06 -4.17
CA SER A 38 -11.82 3.56 -3.47
C SER A 38 -12.11 4.33 -2.19
N ILE A 39 -11.08 4.61 -1.38
CA ILE A 39 -11.24 5.36 -0.12
C ILE A 39 -11.72 6.79 -0.40
N LEU A 40 -11.08 7.46 -1.36
CA LEU A 40 -11.41 8.83 -1.73
C LEU A 40 -12.78 8.94 -2.40
N ASN A 41 -13.15 7.97 -3.24
CA ASN A 41 -14.47 7.89 -3.86
C ASN A 41 -15.57 7.68 -2.80
N THR A 42 -15.35 6.85 -1.78
CA THR A 42 -16.31 6.69 -0.67
C THR A 42 -16.49 7.97 0.14
N ARG A 43 -15.43 8.76 0.34
CA ARG A 43 -15.47 9.97 1.16
C ARG A 43 -15.96 11.21 0.41
N ILE A 44 -15.40 11.46 -0.77
CA ILE A 44 -15.58 12.70 -1.54
C ILE A 44 -16.68 12.50 -2.61
N GLY A 45 -17.03 11.26 -2.94
CA GLY A 45 -18.14 10.93 -3.81
C GLY A 45 -18.06 11.62 -5.16
N ALA A 46 -19.10 12.36 -5.51
CA ALA A 46 -19.21 13.05 -6.80
C ALA A 46 -18.15 14.15 -7.04
N SER A 47 -17.48 14.63 -5.98
CA SER A 47 -16.39 15.61 -6.12
C SER A 47 -15.02 14.96 -6.36
N PHE A 48 -14.93 13.63 -6.34
CA PHE A 48 -13.70 12.91 -6.67
C PHE A 48 -13.56 12.79 -8.21
N PRO A 49 -12.41 13.14 -8.79
CA PRO A 49 -12.19 12.98 -10.23
C PRO A 49 -12.36 11.51 -10.65
N LYS A 50 -13.11 11.27 -11.73
CA LYS A 50 -13.31 9.92 -12.32
C LYS A 50 -11.99 9.25 -12.73
N GLU A 51 -10.96 10.04 -12.97
CA GLU A 51 -9.62 9.59 -13.35
C GLU A 51 -8.82 9.03 -12.16
N GLY A 52 -9.31 9.25 -10.94
CA GLY A 52 -8.67 8.84 -9.69
C GLY A 52 -7.46 9.70 -9.35
N VAL A 53 -6.61 9.21 -8.46
CA VAL A 53 -5.32 9.81 -8.17
C VAL A 53 -4.42 9.74 -9.40
N GLY A 54 -3.71 10.83 -9.67
CA GLY A 54 -2.79 10.92 -10.80
C GLY A 54 -1.67 9.88 -10.71
N LYS A 55 -1.12 9.46 -11.86
CA LYS A 55 -0.02 8.47 -11.91
C LYS A 55 1.17 8.87 -11.02
N SER A 56 1.53 10.16 -11.04
CA SER A 56 2.62 10.72 -10.22
C SER A 56 2.31 10.80 -8.73
N TRP A 57 1.05 10.68 -8.32
CA TRP A 57 0.67 10.73 -6.91
C TRP A 57 1.24 9.52 -6.16
N THR A 58 1.12 8.31 -6.74
CA THR A 58 1.63 7.09 -6.10
C THR A 58 3.15 7.15 -5.89
N GLN A 59 3.88 7.67 -6.87
CA GLN A 59 5.33 7.87 -6.75
C GLN A 59 5.66 8.90 -5.68
N ARG A 60 5.02 10.08 -5.69
CA ARG A 60 5.25 11.13 -4.69
C ARG A 60 4.88 10.68 -3.27
N PHE A 61 3.85 9.87 -3.13
CA PHE A 61 3.46 9.27 -1.86
C PHE A 61 4.56 8.34 -1.34
N LEU A 62 5.09 7.46 -2.20
CA LEU A 62 6.16 6.55 -1.81
C LEU A 62 7.47 7.28 -1.50
N GLU A 63 7.84 8.29 -2.28
CA GLU A 63 9.02 9.12 -2.02
C GLU A 63 8.87 9.87 -0.69
N ARG A 64 7.67 10.38 -0.38
CA ARG A 64 7.43 11.10 0.88
C ARG A 64 7.45 10.20 2.11
N HIS A 65 6.99 8.96 1.97
CA HIS A 65 6.90 7.99 3.07
C HIS A 65 7.98 6.92 3.00
N SER A 66 9.02 7.12 2.19
CA SER A 66 10.08 6.12 1.96
C SER A 66 10.80 5.74 3.25
N ASP A 67 11.04 6.70 4.13
CA ASP A 67 11.76 6.46 5.39
C ASP A 67 10.95 5.60 6.35
N CYS A 68 9.63 5.86 6.43
CA CYS A 68 8.73 5.10 7.29
C CYS A 68 8.46 3.72 6.70
N LEU A 69 8.06 3.65 5.43
CA LEU A 69 7.73 2.41 4.74
C LEU A 69 8.97 1.52 4.58
N GLY A 70 10.11 2.09 4.19
CA GLY A 70 11.37 1.38 3.94
C GLY A 70 11.81 0.53 5.13
N ARG A 71 11.64 1.03 6.36
CA ARG A 71 11.92 0.27 7.58
C ARG A 71 11.11 -1.03 7.66
N TYR A 72 9.80 -0.96 7.41
CA TYR A 72 8.94 -2.15 7.43
C TYR A 72 9.21 -3.09 6.27
N TRP A 73 9.54 -2.55 5.08
CA TRP A 73 9.90 -3.36 3.92
C TRP A 73 11.18 -4.15 4.15
N SER A 74 12.26 -3.52 4.62
CA SER A 74 13.52 -4.22 4.90
C SER A 74 13.32 -5.32 5.94
N THR A 75 12.68 -5.01 7.07
CA THR A 75 12.44 -6.01 8.13
C THR A 75 11.54 -7.16 7.66
N SER A 76 10.50 -6.87 6.88
CA SER A 76 9.65 -7.93 6.34
C SER A 76 10.33 -8.75 5.26
N LEU A 77 11.17 -8.16 4.41
CA LEU A 77 11.94 -8.89 3.41
C LEU A 77 12.92 -9.85 4.08
N ASP A 78 13.67 -9.40 5.08
CA ASP A 78 14.58 -10.26 5.83
C ASP A 78 13.83 -11.43 6.50
N THR A 79 12.70 -11.13 7.14
CA THR A 79 11.87 -12.15 7.81
C THR A 79 11.23 -13.10 6.80
N ALA A 80 10.66 -12.59 5.71
CA ALA A 80 10.01 -13.40 4.69
C ALA A 80 11.01 -14.24 3.91
N CYS A 81 12.20 -13.72 3.58
CA CYS A 81 13.28 -14.51 2.97
C CYS A 81 13.75 -15.62 3.92
N GLY A 82 13.86 -15.36 5.22
CA GLY A 82 14.17 -16.39 6.22
C GLY A 82 13.07 -17.47 6.34
N CYS A 83 11.80 -17.12 6.10
CA CYS A 83 10.67 -18.04 6.17
C CYS A 83 10.27 -18.69 4.82
N ALA A 84 10.68 -18.13 3.68
CA ALA A 84 10.29 -18.61 2.34
C ALA A 84 10.80 -20.01 2.02
N VAL A 85 11.83 -20.48 2.74
CA VAL A 85 12.35 -21.85 2.66
C VAL A 85 11.43 -22.89 3.32
N ASN A 86 10.38 -22.47 4.03
CA ASN A 86 9.37 -23.36 4.59
C ASN A 86 8.13 -23.44 3.67
N GLU A 87 7.90 -24.61 3.07
CA GLU A 87 6.81 -24.88 2.12
C GLU A 87 5.42 -24.55 2.69
N ASN A 88 5.21 -24.84 3.99
CA ASN A 88 3.94 -24.53 4.67
C ASN A 88 3.69 -23.01 4.76
N THR A 89 4.74 -22.23 5.02
CA THR A 89 4.65 -20.77 5.08
C THR A 89 4.43 -20.15 3.70
N HIS A 90 5.00 -20.74 2.65
CA HIS A 90 4.79 -20.31 1.27
C HIS A 90 3.33 -20.50 0.81
N GLN A 91 2.70 -21.62 1.17
CA GLN A 91 1.30 -21.88 0.82
C GLN A 91 0.34 -20.90 1.51
N GLU A 92 0.55 -20.62 2.80
CA GLU A 92 -0.26 -19.63 3.53
C GLU A 92 -0.07 -18.22 2.98
N TRP A 93 1.16 -17.85 2.59
CA TRP A 93 1.43 -16.58 1.91
C TRP A 93 0.65 -16.47 0.58
N CYS A 94 0.63 -17.53 -0.23
CA CYS A 94 -0.12 -17.56 -1.49
C CYS A 94 -1.65 -17.48 -1.27
N LYS A 95 -2.17 -18.07 -0.20
CA LYS A 95 -3.61 -17.96 0.16
C LYS A 95 -3.97 -16.53 0.55
N LEU A 96 -3.17 -15.90 1.41
CA LEU A 96 -3.36 -14.50 1.81
C LEU A 96 -3.28 -13.54 0.62
N PHE A 97 -2.41 -13.83 -0.36
CA PHE A 97 -2.30 -13.01 -1.57
C PHE A 97 -3.58 -13.03 -2.41
N LYS A 98 -4.22 -14.21 -2.54
CA LYS A 98 -5.46 -14.38 -3.31
C LYS A 98 -6.67 -13.71 -2.65
N ASP A 99 -6.64 -13.51 -1.33
CA ASP A 99 -7.71 -12.83 -0.59
C ASP A 99 -7.64 -11.29 -0.72
N ILE A 100 -6.44 -10.76 -0.98
CA ILE A 100 -6.18 -9.31 -1.11
C ILE A 100 -6.39 -8.81 -2.55
N LEU A 101 -6.35 -9.71 -3.54
CA LEU A 101 -6.48 -9.43 -4.99
C LEU A 101 -7.94 -9.51 -5.46
#